data_AF-A0A087SFC5-F1
#
_entry.id   AF-A0A087SFC5-F1
#
_cell.length_a   1.000
_cell.length_b   1.000
_cell.length_c   1.000
_cell.angle_alpha   90.00
_cell.angle_beta   90.00
_cell.angle_gamma   90.00
#
_symmetry.space_group_name_H-M   'P 1'
#
loop_
_entity.id
_entity.type
_entity.pdbx_description
1 polymer ?
#
loop_
_entity_poly.entity_id
_entity_poly.type
_entity_poly.pdbx_seq_one_letter_code
_entity_poly.pdbx_strand_id
1 'polypeptide(L)'
;MNIEVLRNTLYKAYLDDFAGLCGRLGGATHQVMGDLLAFEADRRALNITLNSIGTELTRDDRRRLYANFGLLYPNGGQNELALAEDFDQIRAAMEKCPPYQAIFSKLGAGESVMLDKVLYEEEAKRAMQTFEQQFHYGVFYSYMRLREQEIRNIMWIAECVAQGQKGRINDGIVPLF
;
A
#
# COMPACT_ATOMS: atom_id res chain seq x y z
N MET A 1 22.29 4.73 12.89
CA MET A 1 21.35 4.63 11.75
C MET A 1 20.22 3.71 12.18
N ASN A 2 18.98 4.19 12.19
CA ASN A 2 17.84 3.42 12.66
C ASN A 2 17.58 2.24 11.69
N ILE A 3 17.42 1.02 12.21
CA ILE A 3 17.29 -0.22 11.41
C ILE A 3 16.11 -0.12 10.42
N GLU A 4 15.06 0.60 10.80
CA GLU A 4 13.89 0.84 9.95
C GLU A 4 14.18 1.74 8.74
N VAL A 5 15.03 2.76 8.93
CA VAL A 5 15.45 3.64 7.83
C VAL A 5 16.23 2.84 6.81
N LEU A 6 17.16 1.99 7.24
CA LEU A 6 17.92 1.11 6.34
C LEU A 6 16.99 0.17 5.56
N ARG A 7 16.03 -0.46 6.24
CA ARG A 7 15.01 -1.30 5.60
C ARG A 7 14.23 -0.52 4.54
N ASN A 8 13.77 0.69 4.87
CA ASN A 8 13.03 1.53 3.94
C ASN A 8 13.85 1.95 2.73
N THR A 9 15.13 2.29 2.92
CA THR A 9 16.03 2.61 1.81
C THR A 9 16.26 1.43 0.87
N LEU A 10 16.49 0.23 1.41
CA LEU A 10 16.68 -0.98 0.61
C LEU A 10 15.43 -1.34 -0.20
N TYR A 11 14.26 -1.26 0.44
CA TYR A 11 13.00 -1.53 -0.24
C TYR A 11 12.67 -0.50 -1.33
N LYS A 12 13.00 0.78 -1.12
CA LYS A 12 12.89 1.79 -2.17
C LYS A 12 13.71 1.38 -3.40
N ALA A 13 14.99 1.06 -3.20
CA ALA A 13 15.87 0.65 -4.30
C ALA A 13 15.36 -0.62 -4.99
N TYR A 14 14.85 -1.60 -4.22
CA TYR A 14 14.22 -2.80 -4.77
C TYR A 14 12.99 -2.49 -5.62
N LEU A 15 12.09 -1.62 -5.15
CA LEU A 15 10.87 -1.26 -5.88
C LEU A 15 11.21 -0.51 -7.18
N ASP A 16 12.16 0.42 -7.14
CA ASP A 16 12.60 1.16 -8.32
C ASP A 16 13.20 0.21 -9.39
N ASP A 17 14.06 -0.74 -8.99
CA ASP A 17 14.64 -1.71 -9.93
C ASP A 17 13.61 -2.73 -10.42
N PHE A 18 12.67 -3.15 -9.57
CA PHE A 18 11.62 -4.08 -9.97
C PHE A 18 10.62 -3.46 -10.95
N ALA A 19 10.28 -2.19 -10.75
CA ALA A 19 9.51 -1.42 -11.73
C ALA A 19 10.29 -1.28 -13.05
N GLY A 20 11.60 -1.02 -12.99
CA GLY A 20 12.49 -1.01 -14.15
C GLY A 20 12.53 -2.35 -14.89
N LEU A 21 12.59 -3.47 -14.17
CA LEU A 21 12.52 -4.82 -14.73
C LEU A 21 11.18 -5.05 -15.46
N CYS A 22 10.06 -4.69 -14.83
CA CYS A 22 8.74 -4.80 -15.46
C CYS A 22 8.65 -3.94 -16.73
N GLY A 23 9.27 -2.74 -16.73
CA GLY A 23 9.42 -1.90 -17.91
C GLY A 23 10.21 -2.58 -19.05
N ARG A 24 11.31 -3.26 -18.73
CA ARG A 24 12.10 -4.02 -19.71
C ARG A 24 11.35 -5.21 -20.31
N LEU A 25 10.51 -5.88 -19.50
CA LEU A 25 9.67 -6.99 -19.97
C LEU A 25 8.57 -6.53 -20.94
N GLY A 26 8.03 -5.33 -20.72
CA GLY A 26 7.03 -4.73 -21.60
C GLY A 26 5.69 -5.49 -21.67
N GLY A 27 4.88 -5.13 -22.66
CA GLY A 27 3.59 -5.77 -22.95
C GLY A 27 2.57 -5.69 -21.81
N ALA A 28 1.72 -6.70 -21.71
CA ALA A 28 0.71 -6.82 -20.66
C ALA A 28 1.34 -6.94 -19.25
N THR A 29 2.52 -7.56 -19.14
CA THR A 29 3.24 -7.67 -17.86
C THR A 29 3.57 -6.29 -17.30
N HIS A 30 4.09 -5.38 -18.13
CA HIS A 30 4.42 -4.03 -17.67
C HIS A 30 3.18 -3.27 -17.19
N GLN A 31 2.06 -3.36 -17.91
CA GLN A 31 0.83 -2.65 -17.55
C GLN A 31 0.24 -3.17 -16.24
N VAL A 32 0.11 -4.49 -16.11
CA VAL A 32 -0.47 -5.14 -14.93
C VAL A 32 0.43 -4.96 -13.70
N MET A 33 1.73 -5.24 -13.83
CA MET A 33 2.66 -5.06 -12.72
C MET A 33 2.91 -3.59 -12.39
N GLY A 34 2.88 -2.70 -13.39
CA GLY A 34 3.06 -1.27 -13.19
C GLY A 34 1.98 -0.70 -12.27
N ASP A 35 0.73 -1.07 -12.48
CA ASP A 35 -0.38 -0.66 -11.61
C ASP A 35 -0.25 -1.22 -10.18
N LEU A 36 0.08 -2.50 -10.04
CA LEU A 36 0.31 -3.13 -8.73
C LEU A 36 1.47 -2.48 -7.95
N LEU A 37 2.59 -2.24 -8.62
CA LEU A 37 3.78 -1.65 -8.01
C LEU A 37 3.58 -0.16 -7.71
N ALA A 38 2.84 0.57 -8.53
CA ALA A 38 2.47 1.95 -8.26
C ALA A 38 1.67 2.06 -6.95
N PHE A 39 0.69 1.17 -6.77
CA PHE A 39 -0.07 1.12 -5.52
C PHE A 39 0.81 0.73 -4.31
N GLU A 40 1.72 -0.23 -4.48
CA GLU A 40 2.66 -0.62 -3.42
C GLU A 40 3.58 0.55 -3.00
N ALA A 41 4.08 1.30 -3.98
CA ALA A 41 4.93 2.47 -3.76
C ALA A 41 4.20 3.56 -2.97
N ASP A 42 2.96 3.87 -3.39
CA ASP A 42 2.13 4.89 -2.76
C ASP A 42 1.70 4.46 -1.34
N ARG A 43 1.29 3.19 -1.15
CA ARG A 43 0.99 2.61 0.16
C ARG A 43 2.18 2.72 1.11
N ARG A 44 3.39 2.45 0.59
CA ARG A 44 4.61 2.56 1.40
C ARG A 44 4.89 4.00 1.80
N ALA A 45 4.74 4.96 0.88
CA ALA A 45 4.93 6.37 1.18
C ALA A 45 3.96 6.85 2.27
N LEU A 46 2.68 6.43 2.18
CA LEU A 46 1.67 6.68 3.20
C LEU A 46 2.06 6.09 4.57
N ASN A 47 2.44 4.81 4.62
CA ASN A 47 2.80 4.13 5.87
C ASN A 47 4.05 4.73 6.52
N ILE A 48 5.05 5.11 5.71
CA ILE A 48 6.23 5.82 6.22
C ILE A 48 5.80 7.16 6.81
N THR A 49 4.95 7.92 6.12
CA THR A 49 4.45 9.21 6.62
C THR A 49 3.74 9.03 7.96
N LEU A 50 2.75 8.13 8.01
CA LEU A 50 1.94 7.84 9.20
C LEU A 50 2.80 7.45 10.41
N ASN A 51 3.72 6.50 10.22
CA ASN A 51 4.57 5.99 11.30
C ASN A 51 5.68 6.96 11.71
N SER A 52 5.96 7.98 10.89
CA SER A 52 6.98 8.99 11.18
C SER A 52 6.41 10.24 11.87
N ILE A 53 5.09 10.37 12.02
CA ILE A 53 4.47 11.47 12.80
C ILE A 53 4.92 11.33 14.26
N GLY A 54 5.40 12.42 14.86
CA GLY A 54 5.89 12.43 16.24
C GLY A 54 7.27 11.80 16.46
N THR A 55 7.98 11.45 15.39
CA THR A 55 9.37 10.95 15.45
C THR A 55 10.38 12.05 15.07
N GLU A 56 11.67 11.81 15.31
CA GLU A 56 12.77 12.74 14.93
C GLU A 56 13.06 12.79 13.42
N LEU A 57 12.26 12.09 12.58
CA LEU A 57 12.50 12.01 11.14
C LEU A 57 12.12 13.31 10.44
N THR A 58 13.08 13.95 9.78
CA THR A 58 12.85 15.20 9.06
C THR A 58 12.03 15.00 7.78
N ARG A 59 11.40 16.07 7.29
CA ARG A 59 10.61 16.07 6.06
C ARG A 59 11.45 15.67 4.83
N ASP A 60 12.72 16.06 4.80
CA ASP A 60 13.65 15.70 3.71
C ASP A 60 14.06 14.22 3.78
N ASP A 61 14.23 13.67 4.99
CA ASP A 61 14.50 12.24 5.16
C ASP A 61 13.31 11.38 4.73
N ARG A 62 12.07 11.81 5.03
CA ARG A 62 10.86 11.15 4.52
C ARG A 62 10.86 11.09 2.99
N ARG A 63 11.10 12.20 2.32
CA ARG A 63 11.18 12.27 0.84
C ARG A 63 12.21 11.31 0.26
N ARG A 64 13.37 11.18 0.91
CA ARG A 64 14.41 10.25 0.47
C ARG A 64 13.96 8.79 0.52
N LEU A 65 13.02 8.44 1.38
CA LEU A 65 12.50 7.08 1.54
C LEU A 65 11.36 6.72 0.57
N TYR A 66 10.75 7.70 -0.11
CA TYR A 66 9.68 7.43 -1.07
C TYR A 66 10.23 6.91 -2.40
N ALA A 67 9.52 5.97 -3.02
CA ALA A 67 9.86 5.48 -4.35
C ALA A 67 9.69 6.57 -5.43
N ASN A 68 10.47 6.49 -6.51
CA ASN A 68 10.49 7.52 -7.55
C ASN A 68 9.46 7.25 -8.68
N PHE A 69 8.40 6.52 -8.36
CA PHE A 69 7.31 6.15 -9.25
C PHE A 69 6.03 5.91 -8.42
N GLY A 70 4.89 5.80 -9.09
CA GLY A 70 3.57 5.73 -8.44
C GLY A 70 2.67 6.85 -8.92
N LEU A 71 1.42 6.88 -8.42
CA LEU A 71 0.47 7.93 -8.79
C LEU A 71 0.74 9.23 -8.02
N LEU A 72 1.47 9.16 -6.91
CA LEU A 72 1.81 10.32 -6.08
C LEU A 72 3.10 11.04 -6.52
N TYR A 73 3.86 10.45 -7.44
CA TYR A 73 5.06 11.01 -8.07
C TYR A 73 4.68 11.68 -9.41
N PRO A 74 5.28 12.82 -9.83
CA PRO A 74 6.46 13.49 -9.28
C PRO A 74 6.20 14.71 -8.38
N ASN A 75 5.09 15.45 -8.56
CA ASN A 75 5.10 16.88 -8.18
C ASN A 75 4.17 17.30 -7.02
N GLY A 76 3.09 16.57 -6.72
CA GLY A 76 2.07 17.01 -5.73
C GLY A 76 1.98 16.12 -4.50
N GLY A 77 1.53 14.89 -4.68
CA GLY A 77 1.13 14.00 -3.58
C GLY A 77 2.26 13.66 -2.61
N GLN A 78 3.42 13.26 -3.11
CA GLN A 78 4.57 12.93 -2.24
C GLN A 78 5.14 14.15 -1.51
N ASN A 79 5.14 15.33 -2.15
CA ASN A 79 5.63 16.55 -1.54
C ASN A 79 4.74 16.99 -0.38
N GLU A 80 3.42 16.89 -0.56
CA GLU A 80 2.43 17.21 0.47
C GLU A 80 2.43 16.16 1.60
N LEU A 81 2.52 14.86 1.26
CA LEU A 81 2.69 13.80 2.26
C LEU A 81 3.93 14.03 3.14
N ALA A 82 5.06 14.40 2.55
CA ALA A 82 6.27 14.68 3.32
C ALA A 82 6.12 15.84 4.31
N LEU A 83 5.26 16.82 3.98
CA LEU A 83 4.96 17.97 4.81
C LEU A 83 3.88 17.68 5.87
N ALA A 84 3.14 16.57 5.73
CA ALA A 84 2.03 16.26 6.61
C ALA A 84 2.49 15.93 8.04
N GLU A 85 1.85 16.55 9.02
CA GLU A 85 2.12 16.37 10.45
C GLU A 85 0.98 15.69 11.21
N ASP A 86 -0.19 15.57 10.58
CA ASP A 86 -1.36 14.89 11.14
C ASP A 86 -2.07 14.04 10.07
N PHE A 87 -3.03 13.24 10.52
CA PHE A 87 -3.80 12.34 9.64
C PHE A 87 -4.71 13.10 8.66
N ASP A 88 -5.22 14.27 9.05
CA ASP A 88 -6.12 15.07 8.21
C ASP A 88 -5.37 15.68 7.03
N GLN A 89 -4.12 16.09 7.22
CA GLN A 89 -3.22 16.54 6.16
C GLN A 89 -2.83 15.41 5.21
N ILE A 90 -2.58 14.20 5.73
CA ILE A 90 -2.36 13.00 4.91
C ILE A 90 -3.60 12.74 4.04
N ARG A 91 -4.80 12.76 4.65
CA ARG A 91 -6.07 12.58 3.94
C ARG A 91 -6.25 13.63 2.84
N ALA A 92 -6.02 14.90 3.14
CA ALA A 92 -6.14 15.99 2.17
C ALA A 92 -5.16 15.84 1.00
N ALA A 93 -3.95 15.34 1.25
CA ALA A 93 -2.96 15.07 0.19
C ALA A 93 -3.40 13.89 -0.69
N MET A 94 -3.99 12.84 -0.11
CA MET A 94 -4.46 11.65 -0.82
C MET A 94 -5.75 11.89 -1.61
N GLU A 95 -6.68 12.69 -1.08
CA GLU A 95 -7.94 13.01 -1.76
C GLU A 95 -7.75 13.85 -3.03
N LYS A 96 -6.60 14.53 -3.20
CA LYS A 96 -6.25 15.21 -4.45
C LYS A 96 -6.01 14.25 -5.62
N CYS A 97 -5.73 12.98 -5.33
CA CYS A 97 -5.53 11.96 -6.34
C CYS A 97 -6.83 11.16 -6.52
N PRO A 98 -7.51 11.22 -7.68
CA PRO A 98 -8.84 10.63 -7.85
C PRO A 98 -8.97 9.13 -7.47
N PRO A 99 -7.99 8.25 -7.79
CA PRO A 99 -8.05 6.85 -7.35
C PRO A 99 -8.04 6.70 -5.83
N TYR A 100 -7.28 7.53 -5.11
CA TYR A 100 -7.21 7.51 -3.65
C TYR A 100 -8.37 8.28 -3.01
N GLN A 101 -8.95 9.27 -3.68
CA GLN A 101 -10.13 9.97 -3.21
C GLN A 101 -11.29 9.01 -2.94
N ALA A 102 -11.54 8.07 -3.85
CA ALA A 102 -12.59 7.05 -3.68
C ALA A 102 -12.33 6.12 -2.47
N ILE A 103 -11.05 5.87 -2.17
CA ILE A 103 -10.60 5.04 -1.04
C ILE A 103 -10.82 5.80 0.28
N PHE A 104 -10.36 7.04 0.36
CA PHE A 104 -10.47 7.88 1.56
C PHE A 104 -11.90 8.38 1.81
N SER A 105 -12.74 8.52 0.78
CA SER A 105 -14.16 8.86 0.93
C SER A 105 -14.96 7.77 1.64
N LYS A 106 -14.54 6.49 1.50
CA LYS A 106 -15.13 5.37 2.27
C LYS A 106 -14.68 5.37 3.73
N LEU A 107 -13.56 6.02 4.03
CA LEU A 107 -13.03 6.15 5.38
C LEU A 107 -13.77 7.26 6.13
N GLY A 108 -14.43 6.91 7.23
CA GLY A 108 -15.01 7.89 8.15
C GLY A 108 -13.94 8.84 8.72
N ALA A 109 -14.34 10.01 9.21
CA ALA A 109 -13.41 10.93 9.87
C ALA A 109 -12.88 10.27 11.16
N GLY A 110 -11.56 10.08 11.27
CA GLY A 110 -10.88 9.60 12.49
C GLY A 110 -10.54 8.10 12.56
N GLU A 111 -10.78 7.31 11.51
CA GLU A 111 -10.55 5.85 11.54
C GLU A 111 -9.22 5.43 10.90
N SER A 112 -8.09 5.82 11.50
CA SER A 112 -6.76 5.36 11.06
C SER A 112 -6.62 3.83 11.06
N VAL A 113 -7.29 3.14 12.00
CA VAL A 113 -7.29 1.68 12.12
C VAL A 113 -8.00 1.00 10.95
N MET A 114 -8.96 1.67 10.30
CA MET A 114 -9.61 1.13 9.11
C MET A 114 -8.81 1.36 7.83
N LEU A 115 -7.83 2.27 7.83
CA LEU A 115 -7.06 2.59 6.64
C LEU A 115 -6.27 1.38 6.12
N ASP A 116 -5.57 0.67 7.02
CA ASP A 116 -4.83 -0.54 6.64
C ASP A 116 -5.75 -1.60 6.01
N LYS A 117 -6.95 -1.80 6.60
CA LYS A 117 -7.95 -2.72 6.07
C LYS A 117 -8.35 -2.34 4.64
N VAL A 118 -8.73 -1.07 4.43
CA VAL A 118 -9.15 -0.59 3.11
C VAL A 118 -8.00 -0.70 2.10
N LEU A 119 -6.76 -0.44 2.51
CA LEU A 119 -5.58 -0.62 1.65
C LEU A 119 -5.35 -2.09 1.28
N TYR A 120 -5.59 -3.03 2.21
CA TYR A 120 -5.53 -4.47 1.92
C TYR A 120 -6.66 -4.92 0.98
N GLU A 121 -7.87 -4.39 1.15
CA GLU A 121 -9.00 -4.65 0.24
C GLU A 121 -8.69 -4.17 -1.18
N GLU A 122 -8.15 -2.96 -1.34
CA GLU A 122 -7.78 -2.44 -2.65
C GLU A 122 -6.56 -3.17 -3.24
N GLU A 123 -5.57 -3.59 -2.43
CA GLU A 123 -4.47 -4.46 -2.89
C GLU A 123 -5.02 -5.79 -3.42
N ALA A 124 -5.88 -6.46 -2.65
CA ALA A 124 -6.50 -7.73 -3.03
C ALA A 124 -7.34 -7.59 -4.30
N LYS A 125 -8.12 -6.51 -4.41
CA LYS A 125 -8.92 -6.21 -5.60
C LYS A 125 -8.06 -6.06 -6.85
N ARG A 126 -6.98 -5.27 -6.80
CA ARG A 126 -6.04 -5.12 -7.92
C ARG A 126 -5.35 -6.44 -8.27
N ALA A 127 -4.95 -7.21 -7.25
CA ALA A 127 -4.37 -8.54 -7.45
C ALA A 127 -5.36 -9.50 -8.15
N MET A 128 -6.64 -9.47 -7.78
CA MET A 128 -7.69 -10.27 -8.44
C MET A 128 -7.91 -9.85 -9.90
N GLN A 129 -7.93 -8.55 -10.19
CA GLN A 129 -8.08 -8.04 -11.56
C GLN A 129 -6.99 -8.53 -12.51
N THR A 130 -5.80 -8.86 -11.98
CA THR A 130 -4.74 -9.43 -12.82
C THR A 130 -5.10 -10.79 -13.41
N PHE A 131 -6.05 -11.54 -12.84
CA PHE A 131 -6.47 -12.82 -13.39
C PHE A 131 -7.50 -12.69 -14.52
N GLU A 132 -7.98 -11.47 -14.82
CA GLU A 132 -8.87 -11.20 -15.96
C GLU A 132 -8.10 -11.17 -17.29
N GLN A 133 -6.79 -10.94 -17.24
CA GLN A 133 -5.91 -10.95 -18.40
C GLN A 133 -5.13 -12.28 -18.49
N GLN A 134 -4.66 -12.61 -19.69
CA GLN A 134 -3.85 -13.81 -19.95
C GLN A 134 -2.48 -13.44 -20.52
N PHE A 135 -1.52 -14.38 -20.42
CA PHE A 135 -0.17 -14.25 -20.97
C PHE A 135 0.66 -13.08 -20.42
N HIS A 136 0.62 -12.86 -19.10
CA HIS A 136 1.50 -11.92 -18.40
C HIS A 136 2.03 -12.55 -17.10
N TYR A 137 3.20 -12.10 -16.65
CA TYR A 137 3.82 -12.65 -15.43
C TYR A 137 3.23 -12.10 -14.13
N GLY A 138 2.39 -11.06 -14.22
CA GLY A 138 1.72 -10.47 -13.04
C GLY A 138 0.85 -11.45 -12.25
N VAL A 139 0.34 -12.51 -12.90
CA VAL A 139 -0.45 -13.56 -12.22
C VAL A 139 0.31 -14.24 -11.08
N PHE A 140 1.63 -14.44 -11.23
CA PHE A 140 2.44 -15.11 -10.20
C PHE A 140 2.63 -14.21 -8.98
N TYR A 141 2.86 -12.92 -9.21
CA TYR A 141 2.97 -11.93 -8.14
C TYR A 141 1.65 -11.80 -7.38
N SER A 142 0.54 -11.64 -8.11
CA SER A 142 -0.79 -11.55 -7.51
C SER A 142 -1.19 -12.81 -6.75
N TYR A 143 -0.85 -13.99 -7.27
CA TYR A 143 -1.10 -15.25 -6.57
C TYR A 143 -0.39 -15.30 -5.21
N MET A 144 0.89 -14.94 -5.15
CA MET A 144 1.63 -14.87 -3.89
C MET A 144 1.00 -13.86 -2.91
N ARG A 145 0.64 -12.67 -3.39
CA ARG A 145 -0.02 -11.64 -2.56
C ARG A 145 -1.37 -12.08 -2.00
N LEU A 146 -2.19 -12.73 -2.81
CA LEU A 146 -3.50 -13.25 -2.38
C LEU A 146 -3.34 -14.39 -1.36
N ARG A 147 -2.35 -15.26 -1.54
CA ARG A 147 -2.04 -16.31 -0.55
C ARG A 147 -1.56 -15.72 0.78
N GLU A 148 -0.74 -14.68 0.76
CA GLU A 148 -0.35 -13.98 1.99
C GLU A 148 -1.56 -13.36 2.70
N GLN A 149 -2.53 -12.82 1.95
CA GLN A 149 -3.77 -12.28 2.52
C GLN A 149 -4.67 -13.38 3.09
N GLU A 150 -4.76 -14.54 2.43
CA GLU A 150 -5.49 -15.70 2.92
C GLU A 150 -4.93 -16.19 4.26
N ILE A 151 -3.61 -16.30 4.37
CA ILE A 151 -2.94 -16.67 5.63
C ILE A 151 -3.27 -15.64 6.73
N ARG A 152 -3.21 -14.34 6.43
CA ARG A 152 -3.58 -13.27 7.38
C ARG A 152 -5.03 -13.39 7.85
N ASN A 153 -5.97 -13.67 6.94
CA ASN A 153 -7.37 -13.89 7.29
C ASN A 153 -7.54 -15.10 8.24
N ILE A 154 -6.85 -16.21 7.95
CA ILE A 154 -6.90 -17.41 8.79
C ILE A 154 -6.34 -17.13 10.18
N MET A 155 -5.20 -16.43 10.27
CA MET A 155 -4.61 -16.04 11.56
C MET A 155 -5.56 -15.16 12.37
N TRP A 156 -6.19 -14.15 11.75
CA TRP A 156 -7.16 -13.28 12.42
C TRP A 156 -8.33 -14.08 13.01
N ILE A 157 -8.89 -15.01 12.24
CA ILE A 157 -9.98 -15.88 12.70
C ILE A 157 -9.51 -16.73 13.88
N ALA A 158 -8.33 -17.34 13.79
CA ALA A 158 -7.77 -18.17 14.84
C ALA A 158 -7.57 -17.39 16.15
N GLU A 159 -7.03 -16.18 16.08
CA GLU A 159 -6.85 -15.28 17.23
C GLU A 159 -8.19 -14.86 17.85
N CYS A 160 -9.17 -14.47 17.02
CA CYS A 160 -10.51 -14.11 17.49
C CYS A 160 -11.20 -15.28 18.22
N VAL A 161 -11.04 -16.50 17.70
CA VAL A 161 -11.59 -17.71 18.33
C VAL A 161 -10.87 -18.02 19.64
N ALA A 162 -9.54 -17.95 19.66
CA ALA A 162 -8.74 -18.20 20.86
C ALA A 162 -9.04 -17.21 22.00
N GLN A 163 -9.32 -15.95 21.67
CA GLN A 163 -9.67 -14.90 22.64
C GLN A 163 -11.16 -14.86 23.00
N GLY A 164 -12.00 -15.71 22.40
CA GLY A 164 -13.45 -15.70 22.61
C GLY A 164 -14.19 -14.48 22.01
N GLN A 165 -13.51 -13.66 21.20
CA GLN A 165 -14.02 -12.41 20.61
C GLN A 165 -14.75 -12.67 19.27
N LYS A 166 -15.73 -13.58 19.29
CA LYS A 166 -16.43 -14.01 18.05
C LYS A 166 -17.18 -12.88 17.33
N GLY A 167 -17.53 -11.81 18.04
CA GLY A 167 -18.21 -10.65 17.46
C GLY A 167 -17.34 -9.81 16.52
N ARG A 168 -16.00 -9.93 16.60
CA ARG A 168 -15.04 -9.12 15.83
C ARG A 168 -14.38 -9.86 14.67
N ILE A 169 -14.82 -11.09 14.40
CA ILE A 169 -14.26 -11.93 13.34
C ILE A 169 -14.32 -11.20 11.99
N ASN A 170 -15.45 -10.55 11.70
CA ASN A 170 -15.67 -9.85 10.43
C ASN A 170 -14.88 -8.52 10.31
N ASP A 171 -14.32 -8.01 11.41
CA ASP A 171 -13.63 -6.71 11.41
C ASP A 171 -12.33 -6.77 10.60
N GLY A 172 -11.54 -7.83 10.78
CA GLY A 172 -10.21 -7.97 10.18
C GLY A 172 -10.13 -8.85 8.94
N ILE A 173 -11.24 -9.46 8.50
CA ILE A 173 -11.27 -10.28 7.29
C ILE A 173 -11.34 -9.37 6.06
N VAL A 174 -10.44 -9.63 5.11
CA VAL A 174 -10.51 -9.08 3.75
C VAL A 174 -11.10 -10.16 2.84
N PRO A 175 -12.31 -9.97 2.28
CA PRO A 175 -12.92 -10.99 1.43
C PRO A 175 -12.07 -11.20 0.17
N LEU A 176 -11.71 -12.46 -0.06
CA LEU A 176 -11.05 -12.93 -1.27
C LEU A 176 -12.08 -13.81 -2.00
N PHE A 177 -12.32 -13.51 -3.28
CA PHE A 177 -13.30 -14.17 -4.17
C PHE A 177 -14.78 -13.84 -3.91
#